data_AF-A0A529PQL7-F1
#
_entry.id   AF-A0A529PQL7-F1
#
_cell.length_a   1.000
_cell.length_b   1.000
_cell.length_c   1.000
_cell.angle_alpha   90.00
_cell.angle_beta   90.00
_cell.angle_gamma   90.00
#
_symmetry.space_group_name_H-M   'P 1'
#
loop_
_entity.id
_entity.type
_entity.pdbx_description
1 polymer ?
#
loop_
_entity_poly.entity_id
_entity_poly.type
_entity_poly.pdbx_seq_one_letter_code
_entity_poly.pdbx_strand_id
1 'polypeptide(L)'
;MKLTALAAALSIAVPAAALAGPASNVVKFFYVPEVRFEGDEQYRDRFTEPVTKLFALNDQAAKNNPDEVACLDFDPGLDAQDFD
;
A
#
# COMPACT_ATOMS: atom_id res chain seq x y z
N MET A 1 2.27 3.01 46.58
CA MET A 1 3.36 2.69 45.63
C MET A 1 3.00 1.61 44.61
N LYS A 2 2.46 0.44 44.98
CA LYS A 2 2.11 -0.60 43.98
C LYS A 2 0.96 -0.19 43.05
N LEU A 3 -0.10 0.42 43.58
CA LEU A 3 -1.25 0.90 42.80
C LEU A 3 -0.89 2.04 41.84
N THR A 4 -0.02 2.96 42.28
CA THR A 4 0.45 4.08 41.44
C THR A 4 1.33 3.60 40.29
N ALA A 5 2.17 2.59 40.52
CA ALA A 5 2.98 1.98 39.47
C ALA A 5 2.12 1.20 38.45
N LEU A 6 1.09 0.49 38.92
CA LEU A 6 0.16 -0.24 38.06
C LEU A 6 -0.69 0.70 37.19
N ALA A 7 -1.19 1.79 37.77
CA ALA A 7 -1.92 2.82 37.03
C ALA A 7 -1.05 3.49 35.95
N ALA A 8 0.20 3.81 36.29
CA ALA A 8 1.15 4.33 35.32
C ALA A 8 1.40 3.34 34.18
N ALA A 9 1.63 2.05 34.48
CA ALA A 9 1.83 1.02 33.46
C ALA A 9 0.61 0.86 32.53
N LEU A 10 -0.62 0.90 33.07
CA LEU A 10 -1.82 0.85 32.23
C LEU A 10 -1.97 2.09 31.34
N SER A 11 -1.60 3.28 31.80
CA SER A 11 -1.73 4.51 31.01
C SER A 11 -0.82 4.57 29.77
N ILE A 12 0.31 3.87 29.78
CA ILE A 12 1.22 3.73 28.62
C ILE A 12 0.93 2.48 27.79
N ALA A 13 0.15 1.53 28.33
CA ALA A 13 -0.23 0.29 27.64
C ALA A 13 -1.56 0.41 26.88
N VAL A 14 -2.26 1.55 26.96
CA VAL A 14 -3.44 1.79 26.12
C VAL A 14 -2.95 1.88 24.68
N PRO A 15 -3.39 0.99 23.77
CA PRO A 15 -3.09 1.14 22.35
C PRO A 15 -3.56 2.53 21.95
N ALA A 16 -2.65 3.36 21.42
CA ALA A 16 -3.08 4.57 20.74
C ALA A 16 -4.16 4.14 19.75
N ALA A 17 -5.37 4.67 19.90
CA ALA A 17 -6.49 4.29 19.05
C ALA A 17 -6.09 4.61 17.60
N ALA A 18 -5.67 3.59 16.86
CA ALA A 18 -5.36 3.69 15.45
C ALA A 18 -6.70 3.78 14.71
N LEU A 19 -7.28 4.98 14.72
CA LEU A 19 -8.46 5.30 13.95
C LEU A 19 -8.02 5.39 12.49
N ALA A 20 -8.45 4.45 11.66
CA ALA A 20 -8.09 4.34 10.24
C ALA A 20 -8.57 5.53 9.36
N GLY A 21 -9.05 6.61 9.97
CA GLY A 21 -9.69 7.73 9.29
C GLY A 21 -10.94 7.30 8.50
N PRO A 22 -11.52 8.20 7.70
CA PRO A 22 -12.54 7.84 6.74
C PRO A 22 -12.00 6.87 5.68
N ALA A 23 -12.79 5.86 5.30
CA ALA A 23 -12.44 4.94 4.20
C ALA A 23 -12.14 5.67 2.88
N SER A 24 -12.77 6.83 2.67
CA SER A 24 -12.52 7.68 1.51
C SER A 24 -11.07 8.16 1.40
N ASN A 25 -10.31 8.23 2.50
CA ASN A 25 -8.90 8.59 2.43
C ASN A 25 -8.06 7.52 1.72
N VAL A 26 -8.43 6.25 1.84
CA VAL A 26 -7.75 5.16 1.13
C VAL A 26 -8.19 5.15 -0.33
N VAL A 27 -9.49 5.25 -0.60
CA VAL A 27 -10.02 5.18 -1.96
C VAL A 27 -9.56 6.36 -2.82
N LYS A 28 -9.41 7.55 -2.23
CA LYS A 28 -8.89 8.72 -2.95
C LYS A 28 -7.57 8.46 -3.63
N PHE A 29 -6.71 7.60 -3.09
CA PHE A 29 -5.43 7.24 -3.71
C PHE A 29 -5.59 6.87 -5.20
N PHE A 30 -6.65 6.12 -5.54
CA PHE A 30 -6.90 5.56 -6.87
C PHE A 30 -7.63 6.49 -7.84
N TYR A 31 -8.26 7.58 -7.35
CA TYR A 31 -9.18 8.39 -8.16
C TYR A 31 -8.86 9.89 -8.16
N VAL A 32 -7.81 10.32 -7.47
CA VAL A 32 -7.34 11.72 -7.50
C VAL A 32 -6.39 11.95 -8.68
N PRO A 33 -6.40 13.15 -9.28
CA PRO A 33 -5.70 13.43 -10.53
C PRO A 33 -4.16 13.49 -10.41
N GLU A 34 -3.61 13.16 -9.25
CA GLU A 34 -2.16 13.01 -9.13
C GLU A 34 -1.73 11.73 -9.83
N VAL A 35 -1.12 11.86 -11.01
CA VAL A 35 -0.55 10.73 -11.75
C VAL A 35 0.49 10.04 -10.87
N ARG A 36 0.23 8.79 -10.51
CA ARG A 36 1.10 7.91 -9.74
C ARG A 36 1.30 6.62 -10.52
N PHE A 37 2.52 6.10 -10.53
CA PHE A 37 2.75 4.77 -11.06
C PHE A 37 2.54 3.75 -9.95
N GLU A 38 1.41 3.05 -9.96
CA GLU A 38 1.01 2.13 -8.87
C GLU A 38 2.00 0.96 -8.65
N GLY A 39 2.80 0.66 -9.67
CA GLY A 39 3.90 -0.30 -9.60
C GLY A 39 5.11 0.14 -8.76
N ASP A 40 5.20 1.42 -8.38
CA ASP A 40 6.29 1.92 -7.52
C ASP A 40 6.21 1.29 -6.13
N GLU A 41 7.36 0.88 -5.59
CA GLU A 41 7.47 0.17 -4.30
C GLU A 41 6.71 0.87 -3.15
N GLN A 42 6.75 2.20 -3.10
CA GLN A 42 6.11 3.02 -2.07
C GLN A 42 4.56 2.97 -2.07
N TYR A 43 3.94 2.46 -3.13
CA TYR A 43 2.48 2.38 -3.27
C TYR A 43 1.92 0.96 -3.21
N ARG A 44 2.79 -0.07 -3.25
CA ARG A 44 2.36 -1.47 -3.34
C ARG A 44 1.60 -1.95 -2.09
N ASP A 45 1.80 -1.29 -0.95
CA ASP A 45 1.10 -1.56 0.32
C ASP A 45 -0.39 -1.18 0.29
N ARG A 46 -0.83 -0.44 -0.74
CA ARG A 46 -2.23 -0.08 -0.99
C ARG A 46 -3.04 -1.22 -1.60
N PHE A 47 -2.36 -2.27 -2.07
CA PHE A 47 -2.96 -3.37 -2.79
C PHE A 47 -2.94 -4.67 -2.00
N THR A 48 -3.85 -5.57 -2.35
CA THR A 48 -3.90 -6.95 -1.87
C THR A 48 -3.73 -7.92 -3.03
N GLU A 49 -3.74 -9.22 -2.77
CA GLU A 49 -3.85 -10.20 -3.87
C GLU A 49 -5.15 -9.97 -4.67
N PRO A 50 -5.14 -10.16 -6.01
CA PRO A 50 -4.04 -10.71 -6.82
C PRO A 50 -2.97 -9.70 -7.27
N VAL A 51 -3.16 -8.39 -7.06
CA VAL A 51 -2.27 -7.34 -7.60
C VAL A 51 -0.84 -7.43 -7.02
N THR A 52 -0.70 -7.74 -5.74
CA THR A 52 0.64 -7.92 -5.14
C THR A 52 1.46 -9.03 -5.81
N LYS A 53 0.80 -10.06 -6.37
CA LYS A 53 1.46 -11.11 -7.16
C LYS A 53 1.91 -10.59 -8.52
N LEU A 54 1.15 -9.70 -9.16
CA LEU A 54 1.53 -9.04 -10.40
C LEU A 54 2.84 -8.25 -10.22
N PHE A 55 2.94 -7.46 -9.15
CA PHE A 55 4.16 -6.72 -8.83
C PHE A 55 5.37 -7.64 -8.60
N ALA A 56 5.18 -8.74 -7.88
CA ALA A 56 6.25 -9.71 -7.65
C ALA A 56 6.73 -10.38 -8.96
N LEU A 57 5.82 -10.67 -9.88
CA LEU A 57 6.16 -11.20 -11.21
C LEU A 57 6.92 -10.18 -12.05
N ASN A 58 6.54 -8.90 -12.01
CA ASN A 58 7.25 -7.83 -12.69
C ASN A 58 8.69 -7.66 -12.17
N ASP A 59 8.87 -7.68 -10.85
CA ASP A 59 10.21 -7.64 -10.25
C ASP A 59 11.05 -8.86 -10.63
N GLN A 60 10.43 -10.04 -10.71
CA GLN A 60 11.11 -11.26 -11.13
C GLN A 60 11.52 -11.19 -12.59
N ALA A 61 10.67 -10.65 -13.47
CA ALA A 61 10.98 -10.44 -14.88
C ALA A 61 12.19 -9.51 -15.04
N ALA A 62 12.20 -8.37 -14.34
CA ALA A 62 13.33 -7.43 -14.35
C ALA A 62 14.64 -8.07 -13.86
N LYS A 63 14.57 -8.96 -12.86
CA LYS A 63 15.75 -9.69 -12.35
C LYS A 63 16.26 -10.75 -13.32
N ASN A 64 15.35 -11.45 -14.01
CA ASN A 64 15.71 -12.52 -14.93
C ASN A 64 16.24 -12.00 -16.26
N ASN A 65 15.73 -10.85 -16.71
CA ASN A 65 16.07 -10.23 -18.00
C ASN A 65 16.56 -8.78 -17.77
N PRO A 66 17.79 -8.57 -17.27
CA PRO A 66 18.28 -7.24 -16.90
C PRO A 66 18.45 -6.28 -18.09
N ASP A 67 18.52 -6.81 -19.31
CA ASP A 67 18.61 -6.02 -20.55
C ASP A 67 17.22 -5.64 -21.11
N GLU A 68 16.14 -6.13 -20.49
CA GLU A 68 14.75 -5.85 -20.88
C GLU A 68 14.08 -4.92 -19.87
N VAL A 69 13.05 -4.20 -20.34
CA VAL A 69 12.19 -3.40 -19.46
C VAL A 69 10.98 -4.26 -19.09
N ALA A 70 10.85 -4.58 -17.81
CA ALA A 70 9.65 -5.22 -17.29
C ALA A 70 8.50 -4.20 -17.26
N CYS A 71 7.39 -4.55 -17.90
CA CYS A 71 6.21 -3.69 -18.02
C CYS A 71 5.04 -4.24 -17.20
N LEU A 72 4.38 -3.33 -16.49
CA LEU A 72 3.04 -3.54 -15.97
C LEU A 72 2.07 -2.96 -17.01
N ASP A 73 1.61 -3.80 -17.93
CA ASP A 73 0.75 -3.41 -19.07
C ASP A 73 -0.70 -3.04 -18.64
N PHE A 74 -0.91 -2.67 -17.37
CA PHE A 74 -2.23 -2.47 -16.78
C PHE A 74 -2.12 -1.60 -15.53
N ASP A 75 -3.05 -0.67 -15.35
CA ASP A 75 -3.28 0.09 -14.12
C ASP A 75 -4.18 -0.76 -13.19
N PRO A 76 -3.64 -1.36 -12.11
CA PRO A 76 -4.41 -2.26 -11.27
C PRO A 76 -5.46 -1.54 -10.40
N GLY A 77 -5.34 -0.24 -10.18
CA GLY A 77 -6.29 0.58 -9.42
C GLY A 77 -7.53 0.94 -10.22
N LEU A 78 -7.37 1.14 -11.53
CA LEU A 78 -8.45 1.48 -12.46
C LEU A 78 -8.99 0.29 -13.25
N ASP A 79 -8.32 -0.86 -13.17
CA ASP A 79 -8.63 -2.06 -13.95
C ASP A 79 -8.63 -1.77 -15.47
N ALA A 80 -7.64 -0.99 -15.94
CA ALA A 80 -7.57 -0.50 -17.32
C ALA A 80 -6.12 -0.44 -17.85
N GLN A 81 -5.95 -0.55 -19.18
CA GLN A 81 -4.64 -0.33 -19.84
C GLN A 81 -4.42 1.13 -20.25
N ASP A 82 -5.52 1.84 -20.50
CA ASP A 82 -5.53 3.20 -21.02
C ASP A 82 -6.84 3.89 -20.60
N PHE A 83 -6.78 5.17 -20.28
CA PHE A 83 -7.90 6.00 -19.84
C PHE A 83 -7.66 7.48 -20.19
N ASP A 84 -8.74 8.22 -20.44
CA ASP A 84 -8.73 9.66 -20.80
C ASP A 84 -8.34 10.56 -19.61
#